data_AF-A0A8S3E3B1-F1
#
_entry.id   AF-A0A8S3E3B1-F1
#
_cell.length_a   1.000
_cell.length_b   1.000
_cell.length_c   1.000
_cell.angle_alpha   90.00
_cell.angle_beta   90.00
_cell.angle_gamma   90.00
#
_symmetry.space_group_name_H-M   'P 1'
#
loop_
_entity.id
_entity.type
_entity.pdbx_description
1 polymer ?
#
loop_
_entity_poly.entity_id
_entity_poly.type
_entity_poly.pdbx_seq_one_letter_code
_entity_poly.pdbx_strand_id
1 'polypeptide(L)'
;MCPEISSVPSDLYLKGEYALQSKRFLLLAPSSPFQIKPFLSKDIAPLAPWLYSLGSKKILMDIGSSYFKSRNGNTAEIGTKWFYDYYKEKSIRFDRIIAYEFQKLETRRAWEELPDDVYPFYTFINVGVEEETGRFNPWTMIEAIANPEDYVVVKFDIDKPPLESALMKQLLDENSRARYLIDEFFFEKHVSDDRNSKEDKLKDSYELFTKLRQYGIRMHGWP
;
A
#
# COMPACT_ATOMS: atom_id res chain seq x y z
N MET A 1 -21.74 1.13 -10.25
CA MET A 1 -22.36 1.83 -9.10
C MET A 1 -21.78 1.21 -7.84
N CYS A 2 -21.05 1.97 -7.02
CA CYS A 2 -20.54 1.44 -5.74
C CYS A 2 -21.71 1.19 -4.78
N PRO A 3 -21.71 0.10 -4.00
CA PRO A 3 -22.73 -0.13 -2.98
C PRO A 3 -22.62 0.93 -1.87
N GLU A 4 -23.77 1.47 -1.44
CA GLU A 4 -23.83 2.34 -0.25
C GLU A 4 -23.46 1.54 1.00
N ILE A 5 -22.49 2.05 1.77
CA ILE A 5 -22.02 1.46 3.01
C ILE A 5 -22.77 2.12 4.18
N SER A 6 -23.70 1.39 4.80
CA SER A 6 -24.58 1.90 5.86
C SER A 6 -23.90 2.57 7.07
N SER A 7 -22.60 2.34 7.27
CA SER A 7 -21.80 2.91 8.37
C SER A 7 -21.23 4.29 8.10
N VAL A 8 -21.32 4.82 6.87
CA VAL A 8 -20.82 6.16 6.54
C VAL A 8 -21.92 7.20 6.78
N PRO A 9 -21.66 8.27 7.54
CA PRO A 9 -22.57 9.40 7.69
C PRO A 9 -23.06 9.97 6.34
N SER A 10 -24.35 10.27 6.24
CA SER A 10 -25.01 10.71 5.00
C SER A 10 -24.42 11.99 4.40
N ASP A 11 -23.82 12.83 5.22
CA ASP A 11 -23.14 14.08 4.85
C ASP A 11 -21.72 13.87 4.28
N LEU A 12 -21.16 12.66 4.45
CA LEU A 12 -19.91 12.24 3.80
C LEU A 12 -20.13 11.55 2.46
N TYR A 13 -21.38 11.34 2.05
CA TYR A 13 -21.72 10.89 0.70
C TYR A 13 -21.78 12.09 -0.25
N LEU A 14 -20.69 12.31 -0.98
CA LEU A 14 -20.72 13.20 -2.13
C LEU A 14 -21.57 12.54 -3.23
N LYS A 15 -22.47 13.26 -3.90
CA LYS A 15 -23.27 12.74 -5.02
C LYS A 15 -22.56 13.00 -6.36
N GLY A 16 -22.69 12.08 -7.32
CA GLY A 16 -22.09 12.18 -8.67
C GLY A 16 -20.77 11.42 -8.81
N GLU A 17 -20.04 11.56 -9.92
CA GLU A 17 -18.75 10.87 -10.13
C GLU A 17 -17.67 11.24 -9.09
N TYR A 18 -17.86 12.36 -8.40
CA TYR A 18 -17.06 12.82 -7.26
C TYR A 18 -17.33 12.02 -5.96
N ALA A 19 -18.35 11.16 -5.93
CA ALA A 19 -18.73 10.28 -4.81
C ALA A 19 -17.67 9.24 -4.44
N LEU A 20 -16.76 8.92 -5.36
CA LEU A 20 -15.70 7.94 -5.12
C LEU A 20 -14.72 8.38 -4.02
N GLN A 21 -14.64 9.67 -3.68
CA GLN A 21 -13.52 10.24 -2.93
C GLN A 21 -13.65 10.32 -1.39
N SER A 22 -14.79 10.01 -0.79
CA SER A 22 -15.00 10.35 0.64
C SER A 22 -14.33 9.43 1.67
N LYS A 23 -13.71 8.32 1.26
CA LYS A 23 -12.85 7.50 2.16
C LYS A 23 -11.43 8.09 2.38
N ARG A 24 -11.05 9.19 1.69
CA ARG A 24 -9.66 9.28 1.14
C ARG A 24 -8.73 10.38 1.64
N PHE A 25 -8.97 10.97 2.81
CA PHE A 25 -7.99 11.86 3.44
C PHE A 25 -7.82 11.43 4.89
N LEU A 26 -6.62 10.96 5.30
CA LEU A 26 -5.99 11.34 6.58
C LEU A 26 -4.80 10.51 7.09
N LEU A 27 -4.24 9.53 6.37
CA LEU A 27 -3.10 8.81 6.99
C LEU A 27 -1.71 9.39 6.73
N LEU A 28 -1.48 10.13 5.63
CA LEU A 28 -0.14 10.67 5.35
C LEU A 28 -0.14 11.99 4.58
N ALA A 29 -0.79 13.01 5.14
CA ALA A 29 -0.42 14.39 4.86
C ALA A 29 -0.45 15.21 6.16
N PRO A 30 0.51 16.12 6.41
CA PRO A 30 0.41 17.11 7.48
C PRO A 30 -0.64 18.20 7.20
N SER A 31 -1.55 18.02 6.23
CA SER A 31 -2.47 19.05 5.75
C SER A 31 -3.95 18.87 6.15
N SER A 32 -4.26 18.00 7.10
CA SER A 32 -5.58 18.04 7.74
C SER A 32 -5.47 18.65 9.16
N PRO A 33 -6.01 19.86 9.40
CA PRO A 33 -6.01 20.49 10.71
C PRO A 33 -7.14 19.92 11.57
N PHE A 34 -7.25 18.58 11.65
CA PHE A 34 -8.10 17.97 12.66
C PHE A 34 -7.29 17.91 13.96
N GLN A 35 -7.45 18.94 14.80
CA GLN A 35 -7.01 18.89 16.18
C GLN A 35 -7.80 17.80 16.90
N ILE A 36 -7.20 16.62 17.05
CA ILE A 36 -7.67 15.65 18.04
C ILE A 36 -7.43 16.33 19.39
N LYS A 37 -8.51 16.83 20.00
CA LYS A 37 -8.45 17.24 21.41
C LYS A 37 -7.93 16.03 22.19
N PRO A 38 -6.85 16.16 22.97
CA PRO A 38 -6.31 15.04 23.70
C PRO A 38 -7.38 14.61 24.70
N PHE A 39 -8.06 13.51 24.41
CA PHE A 39 -8.88 12.86 25.42
C PHE A 39 -7.92 12.37 26.50
N LEU A 40 -8.20 12.83 27.72
CA LEU A 40 -7.58 12.38 28.96
C LEU A 40 -7.96 10.91 29.19
N SER A 41 -7.36 9.98 28.45
CA SER A 41 -7.19 8.61 28.93
C SER A 41 -6.01 7.96 28.21
N LYS A 42 -5.36 7.02 28.89
CA LYS A 42 -4.31 6.16 28.34
C LYS A 42 -4.86 5.14 27.33
N ASP A 43 -6.10 5.32 26.88
CA ASP A 43 -6.74 4.41 25.95
C ASP A 43 -6.37 4.84 24.53
N ILE A 44 -5.67 3.92 23.89
CA ILE A 44 -5.40 3.81 22.46
C ILE A 44 -6.50 4.55 21.67
N ALA A 45 -6.15 5.65 21.01
CA ALA A 45 -7.09 6.34 20.14
C ALA A 45 -7.50 5.34 19.04
N PRO A 46 -8.76 4.87 19.02
CA PRO A 46 -9.20 4.00 17.95
C PRO A 46 -9.12 4.82 16.67
N LEU A 47 -8.50 4.24 15.64
CA LEU A 47 -8.59 4.82 14.30
C LEU A 47 -10.05 5.07 13.95
N ALA A 48 -10.26 6.13 13.17
CA ALA A 48 -11.50 6.43 12.49
C ALA A 48 -12.25 5.13 12.08
N PRO A 49 -13.42 4.83 12.66
CA PRO A 49 -14.18 3.60 12.37
C PRO A 49 -14.57 3.44 10.89
N TRP A 50 -14.42 4.49 10.09
CA TRP A 50 -14.65 4.50 8.66
C TRP A 50 -13.42 4.13 7.82
N LEU A 51 -12.24 3.96 8.42
CA LEU A 51 -11.02 3.63 7.69
C LEU A 51 -11.05 2.20 7.15
N TYR A 52 -11.66 1.28 7.89
CA TYR A 52 -11.85 -0.11 7.51
C TYR A 52 -13.14 -0.65 8.10
N SER A 53 -13.73 -1.65 7.45
CA SER A 53 -14.97 -2.26 7.94
C SER A 53 -14.65 -3.22 9.10
N LEU A 54 -15.51 -3.23 10.14
CA LEU A 54 -15.33 -4.20 11.22
C LEU A 54 -15.38 -5.63 10.66
N GLY A 55 -14.38 -6.44 11.00
CA GLY A 55 -14.24 -7.81 10.48
C GLY A 55 -13.57 -7.92 9.11
N SER A 56 -13.21 -6.82 8.46
CA SER A 56 -12.40 -6.87 7.24
C SER A 56 -10.93 -7.13 7.53
N LYS A 57 -10.23 -7.67 6.54
CA LYS A 57 -8.81 -7.99 6.62
C LYS A 57 -7.98 -6.74 6.40
N LYS A 58 -6.86 -6.62 7.11
CA LYS A 58 -5.80 -5.65 6.78
C LYS A 58 -4.65 -6.39 6.12
N ILE A 59 -4.32 -6.00 4.91
CA ILE A 59 -3.35 -6.72 4.06
C ILE A 59 -2.21 -5.76 3.72
N LEU A 60 -0.97 -6.19 3.95
CA LEU A 60 0.22 -5.54 3.43
C LEU A 60 0.78 -6.39 2.28
N MET A 61 1.00 -5.76 1.12
CA MET A 61 1.78 -6.33 0.03
C MET A 61 3.04 -5.49 -0.17
N ASP A 62 4.19 -6.08 0.13
CA ASP A 62 5.51 -5.49 -0.02
C ASP A 62 6.19 -6.07 -1.27
N ILE A 63 6.29 -5.27 -2.33
CA ILE A 63 6.80 -5.68 -3.63
C ILE A 63 8.20 -5.11 -3.82
N GLY A 64 9.18 -6.01 -3.98
CA GLY A 64 10.61 -5.71 -3.84
C GLY A 64 10.96 -5.47 -2.38
N SER A 65 10.51 -6.41 -1.57
CA SER A 65 10.93 -6.55 -0.19
C SER A 65 12.40 -7.00 -0.14
N SER A 66 12.94 -7.07 1.07
CA SER A 66 14.21 -7.76 1.35
C SER A 66 13.99 -8.77 2.47
N TYR A 67 14.83 -8.79 3.51
CA TYR A 67 14.44 -9.42 4.77
C TYR A 67 13.51 -8.49 5.56
N PHE A 68 12.74 -9.06 6.50
CA PHE A 68 11.78 -8.30 7.28
C PHE A 68 12.39 -7.08 7.97
N LYS A 69 13.56 -7.23 8.62
CA LYS A 69 14.23 -6.12 9.33
C LYS A 69 15.06 -5.26 8.40
N SER A 70 15.97 -5.89 7.67
CA SER A 70 16.88 -5.25 6.71
C SER A 70 17.70 -6.32 6.00
N ARG A 71 18.15 -6.03 4.79
CA ARG A 71 19.02 -6.88 4.00
C ARG A 71 20.37 -7.11 4.66
N ASN A 72 20.99 -6.04 5.17
CA ASN A 72 22.38 -6.07 5.65
C ASN A 72 22.54 -5.86 7.17
N GLY A 73 21.46 -5.94 7.94
CA GLY A 73 21.46 -5.49 9.35
C GLY A 73 21.50 -3.96 9.49
N ASN A 74 21.45 -3.24 8.36
CA ASN A 74 21.39 -1.79 8.34
C ASN A 74 19.94 -1.37 8.63
N THR A 75 19.69 -0.90 9.84
CA THR A 75 18.36 -0.43 10.27
C THR A 75 17.90 0.84 9.54
N ALA A 76 18.76 1.47 8.74
CA ALA A 76 18.36 2.55 7.84
C ALA A 76 17.67 2.04 6.56
N GLU A 77 17.81 0.74 6.22
CA GLU A 77 17.02 0.13 5.15
C GLU A 77 15.57 0.04 5.63
N ILE A 78 14.71 0.85 5.04
CA ILE A 78 13.29 0.92 5.37
C ILE A 78 12.60 -0.17 4.52
N GLY A 79 12.07 -1.20 5.18
CA GLY A 79 11.41 -2.35 4.52
C GLY A 79 10.09 -2.73 5.20
N THR A 80 9.70 -4.01 5.10
CA THR A 80 8.44 -4.52 5.69
C THR A 80 8.27 -4.13 7.16
N LYS A 81 9.35 -4.18 7.95
CA LYS A 81 9.32 -3.82 9.37
C LYS A 81 8.81 -2.41 9.62
N TRP A 82 9.16 -1.43 8.78
CA TRP A 82 8.70 -0.05 8.96
C TRP A 82 7.18 0.03 8.86
N PHE A 83 6.59 -0.60 7.84
CA PHE A 83 5.14 -0.68 7.70
C PHE A 83 4.51 -1.38 8.90
N TYR A 84 5.05 -2.53 9.30
CA TYR A 84 4.57 -3.25 10.47
C TYR A 84 4.58 -2.38 11.74
N ASP A 85 5.68 -1.71 12.05
CA ASP A 85 5.81 -0.86 13.24
C ASP A 85 4.88 0.36 13.15
N TYR A 86 4.88 1.06 12.01
CA TYR A 86 4.10 2.27 11.78
C TYR A 86 2.60 2.02 11.95
N TYR A 87 2.08 0.95 11.34
CA TYR A 87 0.67 0.59 11.45
C TYR A 87 0.34 0.03 12.83
N LYS A 88 1.25 -0.72 13.45
CA LYS A 88 1.07 -1.21 14.83
C LYS A 88 0.98 -0.07 15.84
N GLU A 89 1.80 0.98 15.70
CA GLU A 89 1.71 2.19 16.53
C GLU A 89 0.35 2.88 16.39
N LYS A 90 -0.25 2.81 15.20
CA LYS A 90 -1.61 3.27 14.92
C LYS A 90 -2.70 2.26 15.26
N SER A 91 -2.36 1.18 15.94
CA SER A 91 -3.28 0.10 16.31
C SER A 91 -3.95 -0.60 15.12
N ILE A 92 -3.29 -0.60 13.96
CA ILE A 92 -3.60 -1.49 12.84
C ILE A 92 -2.67 -2.69 12.93
N ARG A 93 -3.25 -3.89 12.99
CA ARG A 93 -2.51 -5.14 12.85
C ARG A 93 -2.90 -5.75 11.52
N PHE A 94 -1.90 -6.12 10.73
CA PHE A 94 -2.12 -6.84 9.49
C PHE A 94 -2.57 -8.26 9.79
N ASP A 95 -3.61 -8.70 9.09
CA ASP A 95 -4.07 -10.08 9.07
C ASP A 95 -3.30 -10.91 8.02
N ARG A 96 -2.59 -10.24 7.11
CA ARG A 96 -1.73 -10.86 6.10
C ARG A 96 -0.62 -9.91 5.67
N ILE A 97 0.59 -10.43 5.53
CA ILE A 97 1.73 -9.75 4.94
C ILE A 97 2.28 -10.62 3.81
N ILE A 98 2.39 -10.07 2.60
CA ILE A 98 2.94 -10.74 1.43
C ILE A 98 4.17 -9.97 0.98
N ALA A 99 5.33 -10.61 0.98
CA ALA A 99 6.60 -10.01 0.59
C ALA A 99 7.12 -10.68 -0.68
N TYR A 100 7.25 -9.93 -1.77
CA TYR A 100 7.89 -10.36 -3.01
C TYR A 100 9.34 -9.90 -3.05
N GLU A 101 10.24 -10.80 -3.38
CA GLU A 101 11.66 -10.48 -3.59
C GLU A 101 12.19 -11.32 -4.75
N PHE A 102 12.76 -10.66 -5.75
CA PHE A 102 13.32 -11.30 -6.94
C PHE A 102 14.67 -11.97 -6.65
N GLN A 103 15.48 -11.35 -5.80
CA GLN A 103 16.82 -11.82 -5.53
C GLN A 103 16.79 -13.00 -4.58
N LYS A 104 17.55 -14.04 -4.90
CA LYS A 104 17.58 -15.26 -4.09
C LYS A 104 18.14 -14.95 -2.69
N LEU A 105 17.26 -14.91 -1.69
CA LEU A 105 17.61 -14.71 -0.29
C LEU A 105 17.74 -16.05 0.43
N GLU A 106 18.44 -16.04 1.56
CA GLU A 106 18.57 -17.22 2.40
C GLU A 106 17.26 -17.41 3.17
N THR A 107 16.58 -18.53 2.89
CA THR A 107 15.20 -18.73 3.36
C THR A 107 15.12 -18.78 4.88
N ARG A 108 16.06 -19.44 5.56
CA ARG A 108 16.01 -19.57 7.03
C ARG A 108 16.05 -18.22 7.72
N ARG A 109 16.95 -17.34 7.28
CA ARG A 109 17.08 -15.97 7.78
C ARG A 109 15.80 -15.15 7.55
N ALA A 110 15.15 -15.30 6.39
CA ALA A 110 13.90 -14.60 6.13
C ALA A 110 12.80 -14.92 7.14
N TRP A 111 12.80 -16.14 7.71
CA TRP A 111 11.84 -16.55 8.74
C TRP A 111 12.33 -16.27 10.17
N GLU A 112 13.62 -16.41 10.46
CA GLU A 112 14.20 -16.17 11.81
C GLU A 112 14.16 -14.69 12.23
N GLU A 113 14.09 -13.76 11.27
CA GLU A 113 13.99 -12.33 11.56
C GLU A 113 12.57 -11.86 11.91
N LEU A 114 11.55 -12.68 11.67
CA LEU A 114 10.15 -12.31 11.90
C LEU A 114 9.85 -12.21 13.40
N PRO A 115 9.09 -11.20 13.84
CA PRO A 115 8.46 -11.22 15.16
C PRO A 115 7.52 -12.42 15.31
N ASP A 116 7.44 -12.98 16.51
CA ASP A 116 6.58 -14.14 16.81
C ASP A 116 5.11 -13.90 16.43
N ASP A 117 4.63 -12.66 16.58
CA ASP A 117 3.26 -12.29 16.24
C ASP A 117 3.02 -12.11 14.75
N VAL A 118 4.07 -12.04 13.92
CA VAL A 118 3.99 -11.89 12.45
C VAL A 118 4.07 -13.24 11.73
N TYR A 119 4.84 -14.17 12.29
CA TYR A 119 5.11 -15.49 11.70
C TYR A 119 3.86 -16.19 11.13
N PRO A 120 2.68 -16.23 11.80
CA PRO A 120 1.52 -17.00 11.33
C PRO A 120 0.84 -16.47 10.05
N PHE A 121 1.08 -15.21 9.68
CA PHE A 121 0.39 -14.55 8.57
C PHE A 121 1.33 -13.90 7.55
N TYR A 122 2.64 -14.17 7.68
CA TYR A 122 3.65 -13.74 6.72
C TYR A 122 3.78 -14.75 5.58
N THR A 123 3.84 -14.25 4.35
CA THR A 123 4.06 -15.04 3.13
C THR A 123 5.25 -14.44 2.39
N PHE A 124 6.35 -15.20 2.30
CA PHE A 124 7.52 -14.81 1.53
C PHE A 124 7.51 -15.48 0.15
N ILE A 125 7.49 -14.68 -0.91
CA ILE A 125 7.52 -15.12 -2.31
C ILE A 125 8.86 -14.70 -2.90
N ASN A 126 9.84 -15.61 -2.86
CA ASN A 126 11.18 -15.33 -3.39
C ASN A 126 11.26 -15.56 -4.91
N VAL A 127 10.35 -14.92 -5.65
CA VAL A 127 10.26 -14.89 -7.10
C VAL A 127 9.92 -13.46 -7.50
N GLY A 128 10.49 -12.97 -8.59
CA GLY A 128 10.15 -11.65 -9.12
C GLY A 128 8.71 -11.57 -9.61
N VAL A 129 8.17 -10.35 -9.61
CA VAL A 129 6.85 -10.10 -10.17
C VAL A 129 6.83 -10.22 -11.69
N GLU A 130 5.68 -10.59 -12.22
CA GLU A 130 5.43 -10.72 -13.66
C GLU A 130 4.66 -9.49 -14.17
N GLU A 131 5.01 -9.01 -15.37
CA GLU A 131 4.25 -7.98 -16.06
C GLU A 131 2.88 -8.52 -16.47
N GLU A 132 2.84 -9.61 -17.22
CA GLU A 132 1.59 -10.21 -17.70
C GLU A 132 0.71 -10.71 -16.57
N THR A 133 -0.61 -10.68 -16.78
CA THR A 133 -1.57 -11.26 -15.82
C THR A 133 -1.25 -12.74 -15.60
N GLY A 134 -0.96 -13.10 -14.35
CA GLY A 134 -0.37 -14.39 -14.02
C GLY A 134 -0.27 -14.59 -12.51
N ARG A 135 0.25 -15.75 -12.10
CA ARG A 135 0.32 -16.11 -10.67
C ARG A 135 1.29 -15.23 -9.86
N PHE A 136 2.28 -14.62 -10.51
CA PHE A 136 3.24 -13.71 -9.86
C PHE A 136 3.02 -12.24 -10.25
N ASN A 137 1.94 -11.93 -10.97
CA ASN A 137 1.50 -10.55 -11.11
C ASN A 137 0.88 -10.08 -9.79
N PRO A 138 1.33 -8.95 -9.22
CA PRO A 138 0.88 -8.49 -7.91
C PRO A 138 -0.59 -8.08 -7.90
N TRP A 139 -1.10 -7.57 -9.02
CA TRP A 139 -2.49 -7.13 -9.14
C TRP A 139 -3.44 -8.32 -9.22
N THR A 140 -3.08 -9.35 -9.99
CA THR A 140 -3.80 -10.63 -9.98
C THR A 140 -3.84 -11.25 -8.57
N MET A 141 -2.74 -11.16 -7.82
CA MET A 141 -2.70 -11.62 -6.42
C MET A 141 -3.66 -10.82 -5.53
N ILE A 142 -3.64 -9.48 -5.58
CA ILE A 142 -4.56 -8.63 -4.80
C ILE A 142 -6.02 -8.97 -5.13
N GLU A 143 -6.36 -9.09 -6.41
CA GLU A 143 -7.72 -9.43 -6.86
C GLU A 143 -8.23 -10.78 -6.36
N ALA A 144 -7.31 -11.72 -6.11
CA ALA A 144 -7.62 -13.05 -5.59
C ALA A 144 -7.80 -13.10 -4.07
N ILE A 145 -7.16 -12.20 -3.32
CA ILE A 145 -7.09 -12.30 -1.84
C ILE A 145 -7.90 -11.22 -1.11
N ALA A 146 -8.17 -10.10 -1.76
CA ALA A 146 -8.78 -8.93 -1.15
C ALA A 146 -10.23 -8.73 -1.62
N ASN A 147 -11.04 -8.20 -0.71
CA ASN A 147 -12.39 -7.74 -0.95
C ASN A 147 -12.46 -6.21 -0.85
N PRO A 148 -13.48 -5.56 -1.44
CA PRO A 148 -13.63 -4.09 -1.37
C PRO A 148 -13.73 -3.49 0.04
N GLU A 149 -14.05 -4.31 1.05
CA GLU A 149 -14.15 -3.91 2.45
C GLU A 149 -12.82 -4.05 3.22
N ASP A 150 -11.88 -4.82 2.68
CA ASP A 150 -10.55 -5.00 3.24
C ASP A 150 -9.74 -3.70 3.16
N TYR A 151 -8.74 -3.58 4.02
CA TYR A 151 -7.82 -2.45 4.03
C TYR A 151 -6.48 -2.89 3.47
N VAL A 152 -6.13 -2.41 2.27
CA VAL A 152 -4.95 -2.92 1.55
C VAL A 152 -3.88 -1.85 1.39
N VAL A 153 -2.70 -2.16 1.91
CA VAL A 153 -1.48 -1.35 1.80
C VAL A 153 -0.52 -2.02 0.85
N VAL A 154 0.00 -1.26 -0.12
CA VAL A 154 1.00 -1.72 -1.08
C VAL A 154 2.26 -0.87 -0.94
N LYS A 155 3.42 -1.51 -0.80
CA LYS A 155 4.72 -0.93 -1.10
C LYS A 155 5.20 -1.49 -2.43
N PHE A 156 5.67 -0.63 -3.32
CA PHE A 156 6.20 -1.00 -4.60
C PHE A 156 7.53 -0.30 -4.85
N ASP A 157 8.59 -1.09 -4.98
CA ASP A 157 9.94 -0.62 -5.28
C ASP A 157 10.75 -1.87 -5.64
N ILE A 158 11.08 -2.07 -6.91
CA ILE A 158 11.75 -3.28 -7.43
C ILE A 158 12.99 -2.96 -8.28
N ASP A 159 13.47 -1.72 -8.26
CA ASP A 159 14.63 -1.24 -9.04
C ASP A 159 14.56 -1.55 -10.55
N LYS A 160 13.36 -1.64 -11.12
CA LYS A 160 13.17 -2.01 -12.54
C LYS A 160 12.17 -1.09 -13.24
N PRO A 161 12.58 0.13 -13.64
CA PRO A 161 11.68 1.16 -14.12
C PRO A 161 10.74 0.76 -15.27
N PRO A 162 11.18 -0.02 -16.29
CA PRO A 162 10.26 -0.48 -17.34
C PRO A 162 9.13 -1.38 -16.82
N LEU A 163 9.45 -2.29 -15.89
CA LEU A 163 8.47 -3.21 -15.30
C LEU A 163 7.55 -2.48 -14.32
N GLU A 164 8.10 -1.56 -13.52
CA GLU A 164 7.32 -0.66 -12.67
C GLU A 164 6.31 0.13 -13.49
N SER A 165 6.77 0.76 -14.57
CA SER A 165 5.91 1.52 -15.48
C SER A 165 4.80 0.66 -16.09
N ALA A 166 5.10 -0.58 -16.48
CA ALA A 166 4.10 -1.49 -17.02
C ALA A 166 3.04 -1.88 -15.98
N LEU A 167 3.47 -2.22 -14.76
CA LEU A 167 2.56 -2.56 -13.67
C LEU A 167 1.72 -1.35 -13.23
N MET A 168 2.28 -0.15 -13.20
CA MET A 168 1.49 1.06 -12.89
C MET A 168 0.48 1.40 -13.98
N LYS A 169 0.79 1.14 -15.26
CA LYS A 169 -0.18 1.29 -16.36
C LYS A 169 -1.37 0.34 -16.21
N GLN A 170 -1.14 -0.88 -15.71
CA GLN A 170 -2.25 -1.81 -15.44
C GLN A 170 -3.21 -1.27 -14.38
N LEU A 171 -2.73 -0.58 -13.34
CA LEU A 171 -3.62 0.06 -12.35
C LEU A 171 -4.40 1.26 -12.92
N LEU A 172 -3.84 1.94 -13.91
CA LEU A 172 -4.51 3.04 -14.60
C LEU A 172 -5.57 2.57 -15.60
N ASP A 173 -5.53 1.31 -16.03
CA ASP A 173 -6.55 0.73 -16.92
C ASP A 173 -7.94 0.80 -16.26
N GLU A 174 -8.94 1.21 -17.03
CA GLU A 174 -10.31 1.32 -16.55
C GLU A 174 -10.95 0.00 -16.12
N ASN A 175 -10.45 -1.10 -16.67
CA ASN A 175 -10.92 -2.45 -16.38
C ASN A 175 -10.16 -3.11 -15.22
N SER A 176 -9.13 -2.46 -14.68
CA SER A 176 -8.37 -2.99 -13.54
C SER A 176 -9.24 -3.02 -12.30
N ARG A 177 -9.47 -4.22 -11.74
CA ARG A 177 -10.21 -4.37 -10.48
C ARG A 177 -9.30 -4.06 -9.29
N ALA A 178 -8.01 -4.40 -9.38
CA ALA A 178 -7.01 -4.15 -8.35
C ALA A 178 -7.00 -2.70 -7.84
N ARG A 179 -7.19 -1.71 -8.72
CA ARG A 179 -7.20 -0.27 -8.33
C ARG A 179 -8.31 0.09 -7.32
N TYR A 180 -9.39 -0.68 -7.26
CA TYR A 180 -10.49 -0.48 -6.31
C TYR A 180 -10.30 -1.23 -5.00
N LEU A 181 -9.32 -2.13 -4.96
CA LEU A 181 -8.99 -2.94 -3.78
C LEU A 181 -7.85 -2.34 -2.97
N ILE A 182 -7.09 -1.40 -3.53
CA ILE A 182 -5.93 -0.79 -2.88
C ILE A 182 -6.31 0.53 -2.20
N ASP A 183 -5.97 0.65 -0.92
CA ASP A 183 -6.24 1.83 -0.11
C ASP A 183 -5.05 2.79 -0.04
N GLU A 184 -3.87 2.24 0.26
CA GLU A 184 -2.61 3.00 0.40
C GLU A 184 -1.54 2.39 -0.48
N PHE A 185 -0.81 3.25 -1.18
CA PHE A 185 0.20 2.81 -2.13
C PHE A 185 1.44 3.68 -1.99
N PHE A 186 2.53 3.06 -1.62
CA PHE A 186 3.85 3.65 -1.43
C PHE A 186 4.70 3.24 -2.62
N PHE A 187 5.17 4.21 -3.38
CA PHE A 187 5.93 3.94 -4.61
C PHE A 187 7.19 4.79 -4.66
N GLU A 188 8.34 4.13 -4.83
CA GLU A 188 9.58 4.79 -5.23
C GLU A 188 9.61 4.83 -6.75
N LYS A 189 9.14 5.95 -7.29
CA LYS A 189 9.26 6.15 -8.72
C LYS A 189 10.67 6.67 -9.03
N HIS A 190 11.49 5.79 -9.57
CA HIS A 190 12.80 6.14 -10.14
C HIS A 190 12.64 7.22 -11.21
N VAL A 191 13.20 8.41 -10.94
CA VAL A 191 13.18 9.55 -11.86
C VAL A 191 14.59 10.07 -12.12
N SER A 192 14.77 10.65 -13.31
CA SER A 192 16.03 11.28 -13.67
C SER A 192 15.98 12.78 -13.47
N ASP A 193 17.02 13.33 -12.84
CA ASP A 193 17.25 14.78 -12.73
C ASP A 193 17.95 15.36 -13.98
N ASP A 194 18.44 14.51 -14.89
CA ASP A 194 19.02 14.95 -16.14
C ASP A 194 17.93 15.39 -17.13
N ARG A 195 17.99 16.66 -17.54
CA ARG A 195 17.07 17.26 -18.51
C ARG A 195 17.08 16.55 -19.86
N ASN A 196 18.20 15.91 -20.22
CA ASN A 196 18.38 15.18 -21.48
C ASN A 196 18.03 13.70 -21.39
N SER A 197 17.74 13.18 -20.20
CA SER A 197 17.35 11.80 -20.03
C SER A 197 16.00 11.52 -20.71
N LYS A 198 15.88 10.31 -21.25
CA LYS A 198 14.61 9.75 -21.75
C LYS A 198 13.84 8.99 -20.67
N GLU A 199 14.41 8.88 -19.47
CA GLU A 199 13.75 8.30 -18.30
C GLU A 199 12.66 9.22 -17.78
N ASP A 200 11.81 8.66 -16.92
CA ASP A 200 10.71 9.40 -16.30
C ASP A 200 11.22 10.59 -15.50
N LYS A 201 10.49 11.70 -15.57
CA LYS A 201 10.79 12.93 -14.85
C LYS A 201 9.94 13.00 -13.59
N LEU A 202 10.37 13.84 -12.65
CA LEU A 202 9.61 14.12 -11.43
C LEU A 202 8.15 14.54 -11.72
N LYS A 203 7.91 15.30 -12.81
CA LYS A 203 6.57 15.66 -13.26
C LYS A 203 5.69 14.44 -13.55
N ASP A 204 6.25 13.41 -14.18
CA ASP A 204 5.52 12.18 -14.55
C ASP A 204 5.11 11.39 -13.30
N SER A 205 5.89 11.47 -12.22
CA SER A 205 5.51 10.93 -10.91
C SER A 205 4.31 11.66 -10.31
N TYR A 206 4.33 13.00 -10.33
CA TYR A 206 3.20 13.80 -9.84
C TYR A 206 1.91 13.55 -10.63
N GLU A 207 2.00 13.44 -11.96
CA GLU A 207 0.84 13.13 -12.81
C GLU A 207 0.27 11.73 -12.52
N LEU A 208 1.14 10.73 -12.43
CA LEU A 208 0.75 9.36 -12.08
C LEU A 208 0.06 9.31 -10.71
N PHE A 209 0.67 9.92 -9.70
CA PHE A 209 0.14 9.89 -8.33
C PHE A 209 -1.18 10.64 -8.24
N THR A 210 -1.33 11.74 -8.99
CA THR A 210 -2.58 12.50 -9.06
C THR A 210 -3.70 11.66 -9.66
N LYS A 211 -3.45 10.98 -10.79
CA LYS A 211 -4.44 10.10 -11.42
C LYS A 211 -4.89 8.97 -10.49
N LEU A 212 -3.94 8.29 -9.84
CA LEU A 212 -4.26 7.21 -8.91
C LEU A 212 -5.02 7.70 -7.67
N ARG A 213 -4.72 8.91 -7.16
CA ARG A 213 -5.53 9.55 -6.10
C ARG A 213 -6.94 9.89 -6.56
N GLN A 214 -7.12 10.31 -7.81
CA GLN A 214 -8.45 10.53 -8.39
C GLN A 214 -9.25 9.23 -8.43
N TYR A 215 -8.62 8.09 -8.76
CA TYR A 215 -9.25 6.77 -8.67
C TYR A 215 -9.44 6.27 -7.25
N GLY A 216 -8.56 6.69 -6.35
CA GLY A 216 -8.78 6.55 -4.92
C GLY A 216 -7.72 6.08 -4.03
N ILE A 217 -6.62 5.75 -4.63
CA ILE A 217 -5.49 5.18 -3.96
C ILE A 217 -4.79 6.34 -3.26
N ARG A 218 -4.58 6.22 -1.96
CA ARG A 218 -3.76 7.19 -1.23
C ARG A 218 -2.31 6.93 -1.62
N MET A 219 -1.86 7.69 -2.61
CA MET A 219 -0.49 7.58 -3.14
C MET A 219 0.49 8.33 -2.26
N HIS A 220 1.57 7.66 -1.90
CA HIS A 220 2.68 8.14 -1.10
C HIS A 220 3.99 7.94 -1.88
N GLY A 221 4.88 8.92 -1.82
CA GLY A 221 6.26 8.71 -2.26
C GLY A 221 6.96 7.79 -1.26
N TRP A 222 7.72 6.83 -1.78
CA TRP A 222 8.64 6.02 -1.01
C TRP A 222 10.08 6.51 -1.29
N PRO A 223 10.90 6.74 -0.25
CA PRO A 223 12.26 7.25 -0.38
C PRO A 223 13.30 6.15 -0.57
#